data_AF-A0A935XD22-F1
#
_entry.id   AF-A0A935XD22-F1
#
_cell.length_a   1.000
_cell.length_b   1.000
_cell.length_c   1.000
_cell.angle_alpha   90.00
_cell.angle_beta   90.00
_cell.angle_gamma   90.00
#
_symmetry.space_group_name_H-M   'P 1'
#
loop_
_entity.id
_entity.type
_entity.pdbx_description
1 polymer ?
#
loop_
_entity_poly.entity_id
_entity_poly.type
_entity_poly.pdbx_seq_one_letter_code
_entity_poly.pdbx_strand_id
1 'polypeptide(L)' 'MTIPDRVTARWISTLSNDELQEAERELHGTFSKAELSEKERRGGAYSLLRGPDSLTQAWLKWSMVCNATRDRGLRTSYRG' A
#
# COMPACT_ATOMS: atom_id res chain seq x y z
N MET A 1 -4.01 11.78 -8.38
CA MET A 1 -5.34 11.20 -8.09
C MET A 1 -5.65 11.43 -6.61
N THR A 2 -6.91 11.49 -6.18
CA THR A 2 -7.22 11.67 -4.74
C THR A 2 -7.52 10.32 -4.11
N ILE A 3 -6.59 9.81 -3.28
CA ILE A 3 -6.81 8.59 -2.51
C ILE A 3 -7.65 8.93 -1.27
N PRO A 4 -8.81 8.28 -1.07
CA PRO A 4 -9.65 8.53 0.08
C PRO A 4 -8.96 8.05 1.36
N ASP A 5 -9.29 8.68 2.49
CA ASP A 5 -8.78 8.26 3.79
C ASP A 5 -9.14 6.79 4.10
N ARG A 6 -10.30 6.33 3.61
CA ARG A 6 -10.74 4.93 3.69
C ARG A 6 -10.69 4.25 2.33
N VAL A 7 -9.65 3.46 2.09
CA VAL A 7 -9.58 2.55 0.93
C VAL A 7 -10.55 1.39 1.17
N THR A 8 -11.49 1.19 0.25
CA THR A 8 -12.47 0.10 0.30
C THR A 8 -12.46 -0.67 -1.01
N ALA A 9 -12.90 -1.93 -0.98
CA ALA A 9 -13.02 -2.75 -2.20
C ALA A 9 -13.87 -2.05 -3.27
N ARG A 10 -14.96 -1.38 -2.87
CA ARG A 10 -15.83 -0.61 -3.79
C ARG A 10 -15.07 0.51 -4.49
N TRP A 11 -14.26 1.27 -3.76
CA TRP A 11 -13.43 2.31 -4.36
C TRP A 11 -12.39 1.70 -5.33
N ILE A 12 -11.73 0.62 -4.93
CA ILE A 12 -10.78 -0.08 -5.80
C ILE A 12 -11.48 -0.55 -7.09
N SER A 13 -12.68 -1.10 -7.01
CA SER A 13 -13.48 -1.50 -8.18
C SER A 13 -13.81 -0.36 -9.12
N THR A 14 -13.88 0.89 -8.64
CA THR A 14 -14.13 2.07 -9.50
C THR A 14 -12.89 2.56 -10.25
N LEU A 15 -11.69 2.12 -9.87
CA LEU A 15 -10.45 2.54 -10.52
C LEU A 15 -10.24 1.80 -11.83
N SER A 16 -9.75 2.50 -12.84
CA SER A 16 -9.14 1.89 -14.03
C SER A 16 -7.82 1.19 -13.68
N ASN A 17 -7.26 0.45 -14.64
CA ASN A 17 -6.00 -0.27 -14.42
C ASN A 17 -4.81 0.66 -14.17
N ASP A 18 -4.74 1.79 -14.90
CA ASP A 18 -3.69 2.79 -14.74
C ASP A 18 -3.83 3.53 -13.40
N GLU A 19 -5.05 3.90 -13.01
CA GLU A 19 -5.34 4.51 -11.71
C GLU A 19 -5.05 3.57 -10.55
N LEU A 20 -5.30 2.27 -10.72
CA LEU A 20 -4.99 1.27 -9.71
C LEU A 20 -3.48 1.12 -9.49
N GLN A 21 -2.70 1.09 -10.57
CA GLN A 21 -1.24 1.08 -10.48
C GLN A 21 -0.69 2.37 -9.88
N GLU A 22 -1.27 3.52 -10.20
CA GLU A 22 -0.87 4.79 -9.62
C GLU A 22 -1.20 4.87 -8.12
N ALA A 23 -2.40 4.42 -7.73
CA ALA A 23 -2.77 4.30 -6.33
C ALA A 23 -1.84 3.35 -5.56
N GLU A 24 -1.41 2.24 -6.18
CA GLU A 24 -0.43 1.32 -5.59
C GLU A 24 0.91 2.03 -5.33
N ARG A 25 1.42 2.78 -6.31
CA ARG A 25 2.66 3.56 -6.19
C ARG A 25 2.59 4.61 -5.10
N GLU A 26 1.52 5.40 -5.06
CA GLU A 26 1.32 6.45 -4.04
C GLU A 26 1.21 5.86 -2.62
N LEU A 27 0.43 4.78 -2.44
CA LEU A 27 0.28 4.11 -1.15
C LEU A 27 1.57 3.44 -0.70
N HIS A 28 2.31 2.81 -1.63
CA HIS A 28 3.62 2.25 -1.35
C HIS A 28 4.60 3.34 -0.88
N GLY A 29 4.61 4.51 -1.52
CA GLY A 29 5.43 5.65 -1.10
C GLY A 29 5.10 6.12 0.33
N THR A 30 3.82 6.19 0.67
CA THR A 30 3.36 6.55 2.02
C THR A 30 3.77 5.51 3.06
N PHE A 31 3.54 4.22 2.76
CA PHE A 31 3.94 3.12 3.61
C PHE A 31 5.45 3.08 3.81
N SER A 32 6.24 3.21 2.74
CA SER A 32 7.69 3.17 2.78
C SER A 32 8.28 4.29 3.65
N LYS A 33 7.74 5.52 3.57
CA LYS A 33 8.14 6.62 4.46
C LYS A 33 7.81 6.31 5.92
N ALA A 34 6.60 5.86 6.22
CA ALA A 34 6.19 5.51 7.57
C ALA A 34 7.00 4.33 8.14
N GLU A 35 7.29 3.34 7.31
CA GLU A 35 8.11 2.19 7.66
C GLU A 35 9.54 2.61 7.94
N LEU A 36 10.13 3.46 7.09
CA LEU A 36 11.48 3.97 7.28
C LEU A 36 11.59 4.73 8.60
N SER A 37 10.66 5.65 8.89
CA SER A 37 10.66 6.39 10.16
C SER A 37 10.50 5.48 11.38
N GLU A 38 9.66 4.43 11.31
CA GLU A 38 9.52 3.48 12.42
C GLU A 38 10.74 2.56 12.55
N LYS A 39 11.39 2.19 11.44
CA LYS A 39 12.66 1.45 11.44
C LYS A 39 13.79 2.28 12.05
N GLU A 40 13.87 3.56 11.72
CA GLU A 40 14.83 4.49 12.36
C GLU A 40 14.56 4.63 13.86
N ARG A 41 13.29 4.71 14.27
CA ARG A 41 12.90 4.87 15.67
C ARG A 41 13.13 3.62 16.52
N ARG A 42 12.78 2.43 16.02
CA ARG A 42 12.85 1.17 16.78
C ARG A 42 14.06 0.30 16.47
N GLY A 43 14.76 0.57 15.37
CA GLY A 43 15.90 -0.24 14.92
C GLY A 43 15.55 -1.72 14.81
N GLY A 44 16.34 -2.58 15.44
CA GLY A 44 16.15 -4.03 15.43
C GLY A 44 14.89 -4.55 16.12
N ALA A 45 14.17 -3.70 16.87
CA ALA A 45 12.88 -4.03 17.47
C ALA A 45 11.68 -3.67 16.56
N TYR A 46 11.94 -3.32 15.30
CA TYR A 46 10.91 -3.05 14.30
C TYR A 46 9.99 -4.27 14.13
N SER A 47 8.69 -4.02 14.22
CA SER A 47 7.67 -5.01 13.90
C SER A 47 6.48 -4.30 13.29
N LEU A 48 6.22 -4.59 12.02
CA LEU A 48 5.16 -3.98 11.23
C LEU A 48 3.80 -4.04 11.93
N LEU A 49 3.44 -5.20 12.50
CA LEU A 49 2.15 -5.44 13.17
C LEU A 49 2.11 -4.98 14.64
N ARG A 50 3.23 -4.49 15.19
CA ARG A 50 3.29 -3.87 16.52
C ARG A 50 3.74 -2.40 16.47
N GLY A 51 3.76 -1.84 15.27
CA GLY A 51 4.05 -0.43 15.03
C GLY A 51 2.85 0.46 15.37
N PRO A 52 3.00 1.78 15.18
CA PRO A 52 1.90 2.73 15.35
C PRO A 52 0.75 2.42 14.38
N ASP A 53 -0.49 2.76 14.77
CA ASP A 53 -1.69 2.55 13.94
C ASP A 53 -1.56 3.13 12.54
N SER A 54 -0.89 4.28 12.40
CA SER A 54 -0.63 4.91 11.09
C SER A 54 0.17 4.02 10.13
N LEU A 55 1.17 3.28 10.64
CA LEU A 55 1.97 2.34 9.84
C LEU A 55 1.14 1.14 9.42
N THR A 56 0.41 0.55 10.38
CA THR A 56 -0.45 -0.61 10.12
C THR A 56 -1.56 -0.27 9.12
N GLN A 57 -2.18 0.90 9.26
CA GLN A 57 -3.20 1.40 8.33
C GLN A 57 -2.62 1.66 6.94
N ALA A 58 -1.43 2.27 6.83
CA ALA A 58 -0.76 2.48 5.55
C ALA A 58 -0.46 1.14 4.85
N TRP A 59 0.01 0.15 5.61
CA TRP A 59 0.25 -1.19 5.10
C TRP A 59 -1.03 -1.89 4.66
N LEU A 60 -2.11 -1.83 5.44
CA LEU A 60 -3.41 -2.42 5.09
C LEU A 60 -3.96 -1.82 3.79
N LYS A 61 -3.93 -0.49 3.65
CA LYS A 61 -4.37 0.22 2.43
C LYS A 61 -3.57 -0.24 1.21
N TRP A 62 -2.25 -0.27 1.33
CA TRP A 62 -1.37 -0.73 0.25
C TRP A 62 -1.60 -2.20 -0.10
N SER A 63 -1.71 -3.08 0.90
CA SER A 63 -1.96 -4.51 0.70
C SER A 63 -3.27 -4.78 -0.05
N MET A 64 -4.35 -4.05 0.28
CA MET A 64 -5.63 -4.15 -0.43
C MET A 64 -5.49 -3.78 -1.92
N VAL A 65 -4.81 -2.68 -2.23
CA VAL A 65 -4.57 -2.24 -3.61
C VAL A 65 -3.66 -3.22 -4.35
N CYS A 66 -2.56 -3.67 -3.75
CA CYS A 66 -1.69 -4.71 -4.31
C CYS A 66 -2.45 -6.00 -4.66
N ASN A 67 -3.37 -6.43 -3.79
CA ASN A 67 -4.18 -7.61 -4.02
C ASN A 67 -5.13 -7.40 -5.20
N ALA A 68 -5.75 -6.22 -5.33
CA ALA A 68 -6.56 -5.89 -6.49
C ALA A 68 -5.73 -5.77 -7.78
N THR A 69 -4.53 -5.19 -7.74
CA THR A 69 -3.62 -5.15 -8.91
C THR A 69 -3.27 -6.57 -9.36
N ARG A 70 -3.03 -7.49 -8.40
CA ARG A 70 -2.80 -8.91 -8.68
C ARG A 70 -4.02 -9.60 -9.26
N ASP A 71 -5.19 -9.39 -8.67
CA ASP A 71 -6.46 -9.98 -9.09
C ASP A 71 -6.78 -9.61 -10.54
N ARG A 72 -6.48 -8.38 -10.94
CA ARG A 72 -6.63 -7.90 -12.32
C ARG A 72 -5.52 -8.33 -13.27
N GLY A 73 -4.54 -9.11 -12.82
CA GLY A 73 -3.41 -9.57 -13.64
C GLY A 73 -2.45 -8.45 -14.06
N LEU A 74 -2.54 -7.27 -13.45
CA LEU A 74 -1.75 -6.09 -13.81
C LEU A 74 -0.33 -6.11 -13.23
N ARG A 75 -0.11 -6.98 -12.25
CA ARG A 75 1.21 -7.21 -11.68
C ARG A 75 1.99 -8.07 -12.66
N THR A 76 2.59 -7.44 -13.65
CA THR A 76 3.54 -8.08 -14.55
C THR A 76 4.71 -8.58 -13.70
N SER A 77 4.70 -9.87 -13.40
CA SER A 77 5.92 -10.56 -13.01
C SER A 77 6.90 -10.35 -14.16
N TYR A 78 7.86 -9.45 -13.96
CA TYR A 78 9.03 -9.34 -14.79
C TYR A 78 9.80 -10.67 -14.66
N ARG A 79 9.42 -11.67 -15.47
CA ARG A 79 10.29 -12.78 -15.84
C ARG A 79 11.16 -12.24 -16.99
N GLY A 80 12.25 -11.59 -16.61
CA GLY A 80 13.42 -11.38 -17.44
C GLY A 80 14.52 -12.28 -16.92
#